data_AF-A7T8T9-F1
#
_entry.id   AF-A7T8T9-F1
#
_cell.length_a   1.000
_cell.length_b   1.000
_cell.length_c   1.000
_cell.angle_alpha   90.00
_cell.angle_beta   90.00
_cell.angle_gamma   90.00
#
_symmetry.space_group_name_H-M   'P 1'
#
loop_
_entity.id
_entity.type
_entity.pdbx_description
1 polymer ?
#
loop_
_entity_poly.entity_id
_entity_poly.type
_entity_poly.pdbx_seq_one_letter_code
_entity_poly.pdbx_strand_id
1 'polypeptide(L)'
;MQHSVYGYLDSPECKAVRMFAMDFSKAFDSVKHPALFKYADDSNIVIPVWANGECRTDLVDLFLTWTKDNGMVCNSSKCKELVFRKKGCNQNIELVNNIPQCTVLPILGITFQSNGKYSEHVRSKLTKANKCLYILRSLRKEGICQEELDHLFKSIVLPNFTYGLSVFGASDSDLTNIQNFLERCFKRKYISNIVNIRKLLEEADKKIYRTRLDQPEYPLSKILPKKKDQKYNLRKRNVIYPRVHSERFKNTFVNRLVFKYSDI
;
A
#
# COMPACT_ATOMS: atom_id res chain seq x y z
N MET A 1 -17.60 11.50 -11.48
CA MET A 1 -16.82 10.28 -11.79
C MET A 1 -15.44 10.46 -11.19
N GLN A 2 -15.13 9.70 -10.15
CA GLN A 2 -13.80 9.61 -9.57
C GLN A 2 -12.98 8.68 -10.48
N HIS A 3 -11.87 9.17 -11.03
CA HIS A 3 -10.79 8.40 -11.70
C HIS A 3 -11.06 7.89 -13.13
N SER A 4 -10.31 8.40 -14.12
CA SER A 4 -10.33 7.89 -15.50
C SER A 4 -9.50 6.62 -15.70
N VAL A 5 -8.46 6.39 -14.87
CA VAL A 5 -7.50 5.29 -15.08
C VAL A 5 -7.96 3.98 -14.44
N TYR A 6 -8.73 4.04 -13.34
CA TYR A 6 -9.17 2.86 -12.58
C TYR A 6 -10.64 2.88 -12.19
N GLY A 7 -11.47 3.73 -12.80
CA GLY A 7 -12.91 3.79 -12.50
C GLY A 7 -13.64 2.45 -12.71
N TYR A 8 -13.06 1.55 -13.50
CA TYR A 8 -13.54 0.18 -13.67
C TYR A 8 -13.47 -0.66 -12.38
N LEU A 9 -12.52 -0.40 -11.48
CA LEU A 9 -12.44 -1.09 -10.19
C LEU A 9 -13.61 -0.73 -9.28
N ASP A 10 -14.12 0.49 -9.41
CA ASP A 10 -15.28 0.98 -8.67
C ASP A 10 -16.61 0.55 -9.30
N SER A 11 -16.59 -0.04 -10.49
CA SER A 11 -17.79 -0.56 -11.15
C SER A 11 -18.46 -1.65 -10.30
N PRO A 12 -19.80 -1.64 -10.16
CA PRO A 12 -20.54 -2.71 -9.49
C PRO A 12 -20.44 -4.06 -10.23
N GLU A 13 -20.07 -4.03 -11.51
CA GLU A 13 -19.83 -5.21 -12.33
C GLU A 13 -18.47 -5.84 -12.06
N CYS A 14 -17.47 -5.08 -11.59
CA CYS A 14 -16.21 -5.66 -11.15
C CYS A 14 -16.43 -6.39 -9.82
N LYS A 15 -16.25 -7.71 -9.79
CA LYS A 15 -16.51 -8.58 -8.62
C LYS A 15 -15.23 -9.00 -7.89
N ALA A 16 -14.10 -9.06 -8.56
CA ALA A 16 -12.80 -9.31 -7.96
C ALA A 16 -11.69 -8.59 -8.74
N VAL A 17 -10.51 -8.50 -8.14
CA VAL A 17 -9.30 -7.92 -8.73
C VAL A 17 -8.16 -8.90 -8.52
N ARG A 18 -7.52 -9.31 -9.60
CA ARG A 18 -6.34 -10.17 -9.60
C ARG A 18 -5.10 -9.28 -9.66
N MET A 19 -4.13 -9.57 -8.82
CA MET A 19 -2.83 -8.90 -8.81
C MET A 19 -1.74 -9.95 -8.95
N PHE A 20 -1.03 -9.91 -10.07
CA PHE A 20 0.09 -10.80 -10.35
C PHE A 20 1.38 -10.08 -10.03
N ALA A 21 2.22 -10.63 -9.17
CA ALA A 21 3.62 -10.25 -9.05
C ALA A 21 4.46 -11.22 -9.90
N MET A 22 5.20 -10.67 -10.85
CA MET A 22 6.01 -11.38 -11.82
C MET A 22 7.49 -11.08 -11.56
N ASP A 23 8.31 -12.13 -11.52
CA ASP A 23 9.78 -12.06 -11.31
C ASP A 23 10.50 -12.43 -12.61
N PHE A 24 11.40 -11.56 -13.05
CA PHE A 24 12.17 -11.75 -14.28
C PHE A 24 13.67 -11.71 -14.02
N SER A 25 14.41 -12.44 -14.86
CA SER A 25 15.87 -12.48 -14.81
C SER A 25 16.56 -11.14 -15.12
N LYS A 26 15.83 -10.17 -15.71
CA LYS A 26 16.35 -8.87 -16.15
C LYS A 26 15.31 -7.77 -15.97
N ALA A 27 15.75 -6.57 -15.61
CA ALA A 27 14.93 -5.37 -15.67
C ALA A 27 14.79 -4.87 -17.13
N PHE A 28 13.66 -4.25 -17.46
CA PHE A 28 13.38 -3.71 -18.81
C PHE A 28 12.70 -2.34 -18.76
N ASP A 29 13.12 -1.37 -19.57
CA ASP A 29 12.79 0.03 -19.28
C ASP A 29 11.37 0.47 -19.68
N SER A 30 10.71 -0.20 -20.63
CA SER A 30 9.33 0.20 -20.97
C SER A 30 8.47 -0.88 -21.63
N VAL A 31 7.45 -1.32 -20.90
CA VAL A 31 6.19 -1.81 -21.47
C VAL A 31 5.12 -0.84 -21.03
N LYS A 32 4.67 0.02 -21.94
CA LYS A 32 3.57 0.95 -21.65
C LYS A 32 2.24 0.19 -21.72
N HIS A 33 1.88 -0.46 -20.61
CA HIS A 33 0.56 -1.07 -20.46
C HIS A 33 -0.16 -0.50 -19.24
N PRO A 34 -1.41 -0.03 -19.35
CA PRO A 34 -2.13 0.64 -18.26
C PRO A 34 -2.39 -0.26 -17.04
N ALA A 35 -2.25 -1.57 -17.20
CA ALA A 35 -2.39 -2.56 -16.12
C ALA A 35 -1.08 -3.03 -15.49
N LEU A 36 0.09 -2.60 -16.03
CA LEU A 36 1.41 -3.03 -15.57
C LEU A 36 2.07 -1.94 -14.72
N PHE A 37 2.53 -2.32 -13.53
CA PHE A 37 3.30 -1.48 -12.61
C PHE A 37 4.68 -2.08 -12.42
N LYS A 38 5.72 -1.31 -12.72
CA LYS A 38 7.10 -1.75 -12.62
C LYS A 38 7.89 -0.93 -11.62
N TYR A 39 8.78 -1.58 -10.89
CA TYR A 39 9.83 -0.94 -10.11
C TYR A 39 11.09 -1.81 -10.16
N ALA A 40 12.18 -1.31 -10.76
CA ALA A 40 13.37 -2.12 -11.05
C ALA A 40 13.00 -3.42 -11.81
N ASP A 41 13.19 -4.59 -11.20
CA ASP A 41 12.84 -5.92 -11.69
C ASP A 41 11.42 -6.37 -11.30
N ASP A 42 10.85 -5.83 -10.23
CA ASP A 42 9.48 -6.14 -9.79
C ASP A 42 8.44 -5.65 -10.81
N SER A 43 7.69 -6.58 -11.38
CA SER A 43 6.62 -6.30 -12.35
C SER A 43 5.28 -6.81 -11.83
N ASN A 44 4.30 -5.92 -11.73
CA ASN A 44 2.99 -6.24 -11.16
C ASN A 44 1.88 -5.97 -12.18
N ILE A 45 0.99 -6.93 -12.42
CA ILE A 45 -0.14 -6.79 -13.34
C ILE A 45 -1.44 -6.82 -12.56
N VAL A 46 -2.33 -5.86 -12.80
CA VAL A 46 -3.65 -5.79 -12.15
C VAL A 46 -4.75 -6.03 -13.17
N ILE A 47 -5.59 -7.04 -12.93
CA ILE A 47 -6.64 -7.48 -13.86
C ILE A 47 -7.99 -7.53 -13.13
N PRO A 48 -9.02 -6.80 -13.58
CA PRO A 48 -10.36 -6.94 -13.02
C PRO A 48 -11.02 -8.26 -13.44
N VAL A 49 -11.90 -8.76 -12.58
CA VAL A 49 -12.81 -9.88 -12.87
C VAL A 49 -14.23 -9.34 -12.86
N TRP A 50 -14.92 -9.51 -13.98
CA TRP A 50 -16.25 -8.97 -14.21
C TRP A 50 -17.35 -9.95 -13.81
N ALA A 51 -18.57 -9.44 -13.61
CA ALA A 51 -19.71 -10.22 -13.13
C ALA A 51 -20.13 -11.33 -14.11
N ASN A 52 -19.96 -11.08 -15.41
CA ASN A 52 -20.14 -12.05 -16.49
C ASN A 52 -19.03 -13.12 -16.56
N GLY A 53 -18.05 -13.07 -15.65
CA GLY A 53 -16.90 -14.00 -15.63
C GLY A 53 -15.77 -13.59 -16.57
N GLU A 54 -15.92 -12.52 -17.35
CA GLU A 54 -14.85 -12.04 -18.21
C GLU A 54 -13.66 -11.60 -17.36
N CYS A 55 -12.50 -12.12 -17.71
CA CYS A 55 -11.23 -11.75 -17.13
C CYS A 55 -10.21 -11.73 -18.25
N ARG A 56 -9.52 -10.59 -18.42
CA ARG A 56 -8.49 -10.42 -19.44
C ARG A 56 -7.17 -11.10 -19.04
N THR A 57 -7.22 -12.41 -18.79
CA THR A 57 -6.05 -13.23 -18.46
C THR A 57 -5.08 -13.33 -19.63
N ASP A 58 -5.56 -13.07 -20.85
CA ASP A 58 -4.77 -12.89 -22.08
C ASP A 58 -3.65 -11.84 -21.91
N LEU A 59 -3.82 -10.88 -21.02
CA LEU A 59 -2.78 -9.89 -20.70
C LEU A 59 -1.54 -10.53 -20.09
N VAL A 60 -1.70 -11.58 -19.28
CA VAL A 60 -0.58 -12.32 -18.71
C VAL A 60 0.16 -13.07 -19.82
N ASP A 61 -0.58 -13.72 -20.72
CA ASP A 61 -0.01 -14.45 -21.86
C ASP A 61 0.73 -13.54 -22.83
N LEU A 62 0.13 -12.39 -23.16
CA LEU A 62 0.75 -11.38 -24.02
C LEU A 62 2.04 -10.85 -23.40
N PHE A 63 2.02 -10.60 -22.09
CA PHE A 63 3.19 -10.12 -21.39
C PHE A 63 4.29 -11.19 -21.30
N LEU A 64 3.94 -12.45 -21.03
CA LEU A 64 4.88 -13.57 -21.06
C LEU A 64 5.48 -13.76 -22.46
N THR A 65 4.67 -13.65 -23.50
CA THR A 65 5.13 -13.73 -24.90
C THR A 65 6.12 -12.61 -25.19
N TRP A 66 5.77 -11.36 -24.87
CA TRP A 66 6.68 -10.23 -25.02
C TRP A 66 7.98 -10.43 -24.24
N THR A 67 7.93 -10.96 -23.01
CA THR A 67 9.15 -11.21 -22.23
C THR A 67 10.06 -12.24 -22.90
N LYS A 68 9.48 -13.30 -23.48
CA LYS A 68 10.21 -14.34 -24.21
C LYS A 68 10.86 -13.78 -25.47
N ASP A 69 10.12 -12.97 -26.23
CA ASP A 69 10.62 -12.34 -27.47
C ASP A 69 11.76 -11.36 -27.18
N ASN A 70 11.79 -10.77 -25.98
CA ASN A 70 12.85 -9.89 -25.52
C ASN A 70 13.97 -10.63 -24.75
N GLY A 71 14.01 -11.96 -24.82
CA GLY A 71 15.08 -12.78 -24.22
C GLY A 71 15.11 -12.73 -22.69
N MET A 72 13.97 -12.51 -22.04
CA MET A 72 13.83 -12.54 -20.59
C MET A 72 13.21 -13.86 -20.13
N VAL A 73 13.70 -14.36 -18.99
CA VAL A 73 13.21 -15.60 -18.40
C VAL A 73 12.36 -15.27 -17.17
N CYS A 74 11.10 -15.69 -17.20
CA CYS A 74 10.17 -15.58 -16.08
C CYS A 74 10.48 -16.66 -15.03
N ASN A 75 10.69 -16.27 -13.78
CA ASN A 75 10.86 -17.22 -12.69
C ASN A 75 9.49 -17.59 -12.10
N SER A 76 8.82 -18.56 -12.73
CA SER A 76 7.48 -19.01 -12.34
C SER A 76 7.36 -19.39 -10.85
N SER A 77 8.43 -19.91 -10.25
CA SER A 77 8.45 -20.29 -8.82
C SER A 77 8.33 -19.10 -7.85
N LYS A 78 8.70 -17.90 -8.30
CA LYS A 78 8.61 -16.66 -7.55
C LYS A 78 7.38 -15.83 -7.92
N CYS A 79 6.80 -16.06 -9.09
CA CYS A 79 5.55 -15.45 -9.50
C CYS A 79 4.42 -15.85 -8.56
N LYS A 80 3.59 -14.88 -8.18
CA LYS A 80 2.47 -15.10 -7.27
C LYS A 80 1.27 -14.30 -7.69
N GLU A 81 0.10 -14.87 -7.46
CA GLU A 81 -1.16 -14.19 -7.66
C GLU A 81 -1.83 -13.87 -6.31
N LEU A 82 -2.27 -12.64 -6.11
CA LEU A 82 -3.14 -12.24 -5.02
C LEU A 82 -4.50 -11.80 -5.56
N VAL A 83 -5.58 -12.38 -5.05
CA VAL A 83 -6.94 -12.08 -5.49
C VAL A 83 -7.70 -11.33 -4.40
N PHE A 84 -8.15 -10.12 -4.72
CA PHE A 84 -9.04 -9.32 -3.88
C PHE A 84 -10.49 -9.54 -4.32
N ARG A 85 -11.31 -10.11 -3.44
CA ARG A 85 -12.72 -10.41 -3.71
C ARG A 85 -13.62 -9.36 -3.10
N LYS A 86 -14.58 -8.81 -3.87
CA LYS A 86 -15.64 -7.98 -3.30
C LYS A 86 -16.64 -8.85 -2.54
N LYS A 87 -17.34 -8.24 -1.59
CA LYS A 87 -18.38 -8.92 -0.80
C LYS A 87 -19.41 -9.58 -1.75
N GLY A 88 -19.69 -10.85 -1.55
CA GLY A 88 -20.62 -11.64 -2.36
C GLY A 88 -20.01 -12.27 -3.62
N CYS A 89 -18.72 -12.11 -3.89
CA CYS A 89 -18.04 -12.80 -4.99
C CYS A 89 -17.59 -14.21 -4.54
N ASN A 90 -18.37 -15.22 -4.91
CA ASN A 90 -18.09 -16.63 -4.66
C ASN A 90 -17.56 -17.37 -5.91
N GLN A 91 -17.28 -16.65 -6.99
CA GLN A 91 -16.79 -17.24 -8.23
C GLN A 91 -15.42 -17.92 -8.00
N ASN A 92 -15.28 -19.16 -8.45
CA ASN A 92 -13.97 -19.80 -8.51
C ASN A 92 -13.13 -19.08 -9.58
N ILE A 93 -11.93 -18.65 -9.19
CA ILE A 93 -11.01 -17.95 -10.08
C ILE A 93 -9.87 -18.92 -10.36
N GLU A 94 -9.84 -19.46 -11.57
CA GLU A 94 -8.84 -20.43 -11.99
C GLU A 94 -7.43 -19.83 -12.05
N LEU A 95 -6.43 -20.68 -11.83
CA LEU A 95 -5.03 -20.31 -11.94
C LEU A 95 -4.71 -19.92 -13.38
N VAL A 96 -3.90 -18.87 -13.56
CA VAL A 96 -3.42 -18.45 -14.88
C VAL A 96 -1.95 -18.84 -14.97
N ASN A 97 -1.56 -19.54 -16.06
CA ASN A 97 -0.18 -19.95 -16.32
C ASN A 97 0.52 -20.71 -15.19
N ASN A 98 -0.24 -21.52 -14.44
CA ASN A 98 0.26 -22.25 -13.27
C ASN A 98 0.89 -21.35 -12.19
N ILE A 99 0.59 -20.04 -12.20
CA ILE A 99 1.07 -19.10 -11.18
C ILE A 99 0.28 -19.36 -9.89
N PRO A 100 0.94 -19.67 -8.76
CA PRO A 100 0.24 -20.01 -7.53
C PRO A 100 -0.49 -18.81 -6.93
N GLN A 101 -1.75 -19.02 -6.54
CA GLN A 101 -2.51 -18.06 -5.73
C GLN A 101 -2.03 -18.08 -4.27
N CYS A 102 -1.93 -16.89 -3.69
CA CYS A 102 -1.53 -16.67 -2.31
C CYS A 102 -2.52 -15.74 -1.60
N THR A 103 -2.51 -15.79 -0.26
CA THR A 103 -3.33 -14.90 0.57
C THR A 103 -2.57 -13.65 1.02
N VAL A 104 -1.25 -13.65 0.85
CA VAL A 104 -0.32 -12.62 1.30
C VAL A 104 0.74 -12.37 0.23
N LEU A 105 0.88 -11.12 -0.21
CA LEU A 105 1.83 -10.73 -1.26
C LEU A 105 2.63 -9.48 -0.84
N PRO A 106 3.95 -9.61 -0.64
CA PRO A 106 4.85 -8.47 -0.44
C PRO A 106 5.16 -7.77 -1.77
N ILE A 107 4.93 -6.45 -1.82
CA ILE A 107 5.24 -5.59 -2.97
C ILE A 107 5.87 -4.32 -2.42
N LEU A 108 7.07 -3.97 -2.89
CA LEU A 108 7.80 -2.76 -2.47
C LEU A 108 7.87 -2.59 -0.94
N GLY A 109 8.15 -3.68 -0.22
CA GLY A 109 8.27 -3.66 1.24
C GLY A 109 6.96 -3.51 2.02
N ILE A 110 5.80 -3.44 1.35
CA ILE A 110 4.44 -3.48 1.92
C ILE A 110 3.82 -4.85 1.65
N THR A 111 3.08 -5.38 2.62
CA THR A 111 2.51 -6.73 2.53
C THR A 111 1.00 -6.63 2.42
N PHE A 112 0.47 -7.01 1.27
CA PHE A 112 -0.96 -7.02 0.98
C PHE A 112 -1.57 -8.36 1.36
N GLN A 113 -2.82 -8.32 1.83
CA GLN A 113 -3.60 -9.52 2.16
C GLN A 113 -4.88 -9.56 1.34
N SER A 114 -5.32 -10.75 0.95
CA SER A 114 -6.53 -10.94 0.12
C SER A 114 -7.81 -10.36 0.76
N ASN A 115 -7.85 -10.27 2.09
CA ASN A 115 -8.94 -9.66 2.88
C ASN A 115 -8.81 -8.12 3.05
N GLY A 116 -7.84 -7.50 2.38
CA GLY A 116 -7.53 -6.08 2.43
C GLY A 116 -7.04 -5.57 3.79
N LYS A 117 -6.69 -6.46 4.74
CA LYS A 117 -6.09 -6.10 6.03
C LYS A 117 -4.57 -5.94 5.88
N TYR A 118 -3.96 -5.30 6.87
CA TYR A 118 -2.51 -5.16 6.99
C TYR A 118 -1.99 -5.77 8.30
N SER A 119 -2.76 -6.64 8.95
CA SER A 119 -2.38 -7.25 10.23
C SER A 119 -1.11 -8.10 10.09
N GLU A 120 -0.96 -8.83 8.98
CA GLU A 120 0.27 -9.60 8.70
C GLU A 120 1.47 -8.69 8.42
N HIS A 121 1.23 -7.56 7.74
CA HIS A 121 2.25 -6.55 7.52
C HIS A 121 2.77 -6.00 8.86
N VAL A 122 1.85 -5.54 9.72
CA VAL A 122 2.17 -5.00 11.04
C VAL A 122 2.88 -6.03 11.91
N ARG A 123 2.40 -7.28 11.93
CA ARG A 123 3.05 -8.38 12.65
C ARG A 123 4.50 -8.58 12.18
N SER A 124 4.72 -8.64 10.87
CA SER A 124 6.07 -8.78 10.29
C SER A 124 6.98 -7.62 10.65
N LYS A 125 6.51 -6.37 10.57
CA LYS A 125 7.27 -5.18 10.96
C LYS A 125 7.57 -5.13 12.45
N LEU A 126 6.62 -5.53 13.31
CA LEU A 126 6.85 -5.67 14.75
C LEU A 126 7.93 -6.73 15.04
N THR A 127 7.92 -7.87 14.36
CA THR A 127 8.97 -8.90 14.52
C THR A 127 10.34 -8.35 14.11
N LYS A 128 10.43 -7.64 12.98
CA LYS A 128 11.68 -7.00 12.52
C LYS A 128 12.17 -5.94 13.51
N ALA A 129 11.28 -5.06 13.95
CA ALA A 129 11.60 -4.02 14.94
C ALA A 129 12.06 -4.62 16.29
N ASN A 130 11.45 -5.71 16.75
CA ASN A 130 11.90 -6.44 17.95
C ASN A 130 13.33 -6.99 17.79
N LYS A 131 13.71 -7.48 16.60
CA LYS A 131 15.09 -7.91 16.33
C LYS A 131 16.06 -6.73 16.41
N CYS A 132 15.69 -5.56 15.91
CA CYS A 132 16.51 -4.35 16.04
C CYS A 132 16.73 -3.93 17.50
N LEU A 133 15.76 -4.17 18.40
CA LEU A 133 15.96 -3.89 19.84
C LEU A 133 17.08 -4.73 20.46
N TYR A 134 17.39 -5.90 19.92
CA TYR A 134 18.52 -6.69 20.40
C TYR A 134 19.85 -5.95 20.17
N ILE A 135 20.01 -5.35 18.98
CA ILE A 135 21.19 -4.55 18.63
C ILE A 135 21.30 -3.35 19.57
N LEU A 136 20.22 -2.60 19.76
CA LEU A 136 20.19 -1.46 20.68
C LEU A 136 20.51 -1.87 22.12
N ARG A 137 20.01 -3.03 22.56
CA ARG A 137 20.29 -3.55 23.90
C ARG A 137 21.76 -3.88 24.08
N SER A 138 22.40 -4.48 23.07
CA SER A 138 23.83 -4.79 23.11
C SER A 138 24.67 -3.53 23.16
N LEU A 139 24.41 -2.55 22.29
CA LEU A 139 25.15 -1.28 22.27
C LEU A 139 25.00 -0.50 23.58
N ARG A 140 23.81 -0.53 24.20
CA ARG A 140 23.61 0.07 25.51
C ARG A 140 24.43 -0.60 26.63
N LYS A 141 24.72 -1.91 26.53
CA LYS A 141 25.60 -2.57 27.49
C LYS A 141 27.05 -2.11 27.36
N GLU A 142 27.48 -1.76 26.16
CA GLU A 142 28.81 -1.20 25.88
C GLU A 142 28.94 0.29 26.28
N GLY A 143 27.92 0.87 26.92
CA GLY A 143 27.98 2.21 27.49
C GLY A 143 27.66 3.35 26.51
N ILE A 144 27.00 3.07 25.38
CA ILE A 144 26.55 4.11 24.45
C ILE A 144 25.66 5.14 25.16
N CYS A 145 25.82 6.43 24.86
CA CYS A 145 25.01 7.48 25.47
C CYS A 145 23.55 7.43 24.98
N GLN A 146 22.64 8.07 25.73
CA GLN A 146 21.22 8.04 25.42
C GLN A 146 20.91 8.77 24.10
N GLU A 147 21.66 9.81 23.77
CA GLU A 147 21.52 10.59 22.55
C GLU A 147 21.82 9.72 21.30
N GLU A 148 22.93 8.98 21.33
CA GLU A 148 23.29 8.05 20.25
C GLU A 148 22.27 6.89 20.16
N LEU A 149 21.78 6.39 21.30
CA LEU A 149 20.74 5.37 21.32
C LEU A 149 19.44 5.87 20.67
N ASP A 150 19.05 7.11 20.94
CA ASP A 150 17.89 7.77 20.32
C ASP A 150 18.07 7.91 18.80
N HIS A 151 19.26 8.31 18.35
CA HIS A 151 19.59 8.40 16.93
C HIS A 151 19.51 7.03 16.24
N LEU A 152 20.08 5.99 16.86
CA LEU A 152 20.00 4.63 16.33
C LEU A 152 18.57 4.12 16.29
N PHE A 153 17.78 4.33 17.35
CA PHE A 153 16.38 3.93 17.38
C PHE A 153 15.58 4.57 16.23
N LYS A 154 15.74 5.88 16.02
CA LYS A 154 15.11 6.62 14.91
C LYS A 154 15.58 6.13 13.53
N SER A 155 16.79 5.59 13.44
CA SER A 155 17.41 5.18 12.17
C SER A 155 17.12 3.73 11.80
N ILE A 156 16.95 2.82 12.76
CA ILE A 156 16.80 1.38 12.47
C ILE A 156 15.45 0.80 12.90
N VAL A 157 14.84 1.32 13.98
CA VAL A 157 13.57 0.80 14.50
C VAL A 157 12.41 1.52 13.85
N LEU A 158 12.40 2.86 13.94
CA LEU A 158 11.29 3.70 13.49
C LEU A 158 10.93 3.53 11.99
N PRO A 159 11.90 3.35 11.05
CA PRO A 159 11.60 3.16 9.64
C PRO A 159 10.74 1.92 9.34
N ASN A 160 10.75 0.91 10.21
CA ASN A 160 9.87 -0.25 10.06
C ASN A 160 8.38 0.13 10.14
N PHE A 161 8.04 1.25 10.78
CA PHE A 161 6.67 1.71 10.96
C PHE A 161 6.35 2.98 10.18
N THR A 162 7.34 3.79 9.80
CA THR A 162 7.10 5.03 9.02
C THR A 162 7.06 4.77 7.52
N TYR A 163 7.80 3.78 7.02
CA TYR A 163 7.78 3.43 5.60
C TYR A 163 6.41 2.89 5.18
N GLY A 164 5.72 3.61 4.29
CA GLY A 164 4.38 3.25 3.81
C GLY A 164 3.28 3.35 4.88
N LEU A 165 3.51 4.08 5.97
CA LEU A 165 2.52 4.26 7.06
C LEU A 165 1.17 4.77 6.54
N SER A 166 1.19 5.71 5.60
CA SER A 166 -0.04 6.22 4.97
C SER A 166 -0.82 5.13 4.22
N VAL A 167 -0.16 4.07 3.74
CA VAL A 167 -0.82 2.98 3.02
C VAL A 167 -1.49 2.00 3.98
N PHE A 168 -0.74 1.49 4.97
CA PHE A 168 -1.24 0.44 5.86
C PHE A 168 -1.94 0.96 7.13
N GLY A 169 -1.80 2.24 7.46
CA GLY A 169 -2.35 2.89 8.67
C GLY A 169 -3.86 3.11 8.66
N ALA A 170 -4.62 2.15 8.12
CA ALA A 170 -6.07 2.23 7.98
C ALA A 170 -6.86 1.64 9.17
N SER A 171 -6.23 0.76 9.95
CA SER A 171 -6.87 0.05 11.06
C SER A 171 -6.33 0.56 12.40
N ASP A 172 -7.19 1.07 13.27
CA ASP A 172 -6.76 1.57 14.57
C ASP A 172 -6.23 0.44 15.48
N SER A 173 -6.76 -0.78 15.37
CA SER A 173 -6.22 -1.93 16.12
C SER A 173 -4.76 -2.22 15.75
N ASP A 174 -4.42 -2.10 14.47
CA ASP A 174 -3.06 -2.31 13.97
C ASP A 174 -2.14 -1.18 14.45
N LEU A 175 -2.61 0.07 14.42
CA LEU A 175 -1.90 1.22 14.97
C LEU A 175 -1.72 1.11 16.49
N THR A 176 -2.69 0.55 17.21
CA THR A 176 -2.60 0.32 18.67
C THR A 176 -1.51 -0.70 19.00
N ASN A 177 -1.39 -1.77 18.21
CA ASN A 177 -0.30 -2.73 18.38
C ASN A 177 1.09 -2.08 18.20
N ILE A 178 1.23 -1.19 17.21
CA ILE A 178 2.47 -0.42 17.00
C ILE A 178 2.71 0.56 18.15
N GLN A 179 1.67 1.26 18.62
CA GLN A 179 1.78 2.21 19.72
C GLN A 179 2.20 1.53 21.03
N ASN A 180 1.60 0.38 21.35
CA ASN A 180 1.99 -0.43 22.51
C ASN A 180 3.46 -0.84 22.44
N PHE A 181 3.96 -1.18 21.25
CA PHE A 181 5.37 -1.46 21.05
C PHE A 181 6.24 -0.21 21.31
N LEU A 182 5.88 0.95 20.78
CA LEU A 182 6.62 2.21 20.95
C LEU A 182 6.64 2.67 22.41
N GLU A 183 5.51 2.58 23.11
CA GLU A 183 5.41 2.88 24.55
C GLU A 183 6.28 1.95 25.38
N ARG A 184 6.32 0.66 25.04
CA ARG A 184 7.24 -0.29 25.68
C ARG A 184 8.69 0.08 25.43
N CYS A 185 9.03 0.60 24.25
CA CYS A 185 10.40 1.06 23.95
C CYS A 185 10.78 2.29 24.78
N PHE A 186 9.86 3.25 24.91
CA PHE A 186 10.01 4.42 25.78
C PHE A 186 10.18 4.01 27.25
N LYS A 187 9.28 3.17 27.79
CA LYS A 187 9.36 2.64 29.17
C LYS A 187 10.68 1.92 29.46
N ARG A 188 11.25 1.27 28.45
CA ARG A 188 12.55 0.56 28.54
C ARG A 188 13.76 1.44 28.23
N LYS A 189 13.59 2.75 28.04
CA LYS A 189 14.64 3.72 27.72
C LYS A 189 15.45 3.32 26.47
N TYR A 190 14.77 2.84 25.42
CA TYR A 190 15.38 2.72 24.09
C TYR A 190 15.22 4.00 23.27
N ILE A 191 14.36 4.91 23.73
CA ILE A 191 14.18 6.25 23.20
C ILE A 191 13.79 7.19 24.34
N SER A 192 14.30 8.42 24.35
CA SER A 192 14.02 9.41 25.40
C SER A 192 12.67 10.10 25.27
N ASN A 193 12.12 10.15 24.06
CA ASN A 193 10.87 10.84 23.76
C ASN A 193 9.77 9.86 23.36
N ILE A 194 8.56 10.09 23.84
CA ILE A 194 7.41 9.31 23.42
C ILE A 194 7.11 9.55 21.93
N VAL A 195 7.00 8.46 21.18
CA VAL A 195 6.64 8.50 19.76
C VAL A 195 5.18 8.11 19.62
N ASN A 196 4.39 8.97 18.96
CA ASN A 196 2.99 8.72 18.68
C ASN A 196 2.80 8.35 17.21
N ILE A 197 2.42 7.10 16.94
CA ILE A 197 2.27 6.61 15.56
C ILE A 197 1.13 7.31 14.80
N ARG A 198 0.07 7.77 15.49
CA ARG A 198 -1.02 8.52 14.85
C ARG A 198 -0.58 9.90 14.41
N LYS A 199 0.26 10.57 15.23
CA LYS A 199 0.87 11.85 14.84
C LYS A 199 1.76 11.68 13.61
N LEU A 200 2.59 10.63 13.58
CA LEU A 200 3.44 10.31 12.43
C LEU A 200 2.61 10.01 11.16
N LEU A 201 1.48 9.32 11.31
CA LEU A 201 0.55 9.07 10.20
C LEU A 201 -0.03 10.38 9.66
N GLU A 202 -0.46 11.29 10.54
CA GLU A 202 -0.98 12.59 10.12
C GLU A 202 0.07 13.47 9.45
N GLU A 203 1.31 13.45 9.93
CA GLU A 203 2.43 14.16 9.30
C GLU A 203 2.77 13.59 7.92
N ALA A 204 2.79 12.26 7.79
CA ALA A 204 3.01 11.58 6.51
C ALA A 204 1.90 11.90 5.50
N ASP A 205 0.64 11.84 5.94
CA ASP A 205 -0.52 12.18 5.10
C ASP A 205 -0.50 13.64 4.65
N LYS A 206 -0.22 14.58 5.58
CA LYS A 206 -0.07 16.01 5.24
C LYS A 206 1.04 16.25 4.24
N LYS A 207 2.18 15.57 4.40
CA LYS A 207 3.30 15.68 3.46
C LYS A 207 2.90 15.24 2.05
N ILE A 208 2.27 14.07 1.92
CA ILE A 208 1.77 13.55 0.63
C ILE A 208 0.76 14.52 0.01
N TYR A 209 -0.17 15.04 0.82
CA TYR A 209 -1.19 15.95 0.34
C TYR A 209 -0.61 17.29 -0.13
N ARG A 210 0.37 17.85 0.59
CA ARG A 210 1.06 19.09 0.18
C ARG A 210 1.86 18.91 -1.11
N THR A 211 2.66 17.85 -1.21
CA THR A 211 3.42 17.54 -2.44
C THR A 211 2.53 17.45 -3.67
N ARG A 212 1.31 16.92 -3.51
CA ARG A 212 0.31 16.91 -4.59
C ARG A 212 -0.12 18.31 -5.02
N LEU A 213 -0.32 19.25 -4.09
CA LEU A 213 -0.72 20.62 -4.41
C LEU A 213 0.37 21.34 -5.22
N ASP A 214 1.64 21.05 -4.93
CA ASP A 214 2.78 21.67 -5.60
C ASP A 214 3.07 21.07 -6.99
N GLN A 215 2.57 19.87 -7.28
CA GLN A 215 2.87 19.12 -8.51
C GLN A 215 1.59 18.74 -9.31
N PRO A 216 1.30 19.42 -10.43
CA PRO A 216 0.08 19.17 -11.22
C PRO A 216 0.04 17.77 -11.84
N GLU A 217 1.20 17.18 -12.15
CA GLU A 217 1.31 15.82 -12.72
C GLU A 217 1.42 14.70 -11.68
N TYR A 218 1.33 15.03 -10.40
CA TYR A 218 1.52 14.04 -9.32
C TYR A 218 0.56 12.84 -9.49
N PRO A 219 1.02 11.58 -9.37
CA PRO A 219 0.18 10.41 -9.63
C PRO A 219 -1.13 10.38 -8.84
N LEU A 220 -1.12 10.88 -7.59
CA LEU A 220 -2.32 10.97 -6.76
C LEU A 220 -3.30 12.06 -7.20
N SER A 221 -2.88 13.03 -8.02
CA SER A 221 -3.79 14.03 -8.62
C SER A 221 -4.82 13.38 -9.54
N LYS A 222 -4.52 12.21 -10.12
CA LYS A 222 -5.47 11.38 -10.88
C LYS A 222 -6.43 10.58 -9.98
N ILE A 223 -6.01 10.29 -8.75
CA ILE A 223 -6.68 9.39 -7.77
C ILE A 223 -7.45 10.16 -6.68
N LEU A 224 -7.27 11.47 -6.55
CA LEU A 224 -8.00 12.27 -5.59
C LEU A 224 -9.03 13.15 -6.32
N PRO A 225 -10.20 13.42 -5.71
CA PRO A 225 -11.23 14.24 -6.33
C PRO A 225 -10.68 15.63 -6.67
N LYS A 226 -11.13 16.17 -7.80
CA LYS A 226 -10.86 17.54 -8.23
C LYS A 226 -11.77 18.50 -7.45
N LYS A 227 -11.27 19.68 -7.09
CA LYS A 227 -12.12 20.77 -6.60
C LYS A 227 -13.07 21.15 -7.75
N LYS A 228 -14.36 21.29 -7.46
CA LYS A 228 -15.34 21.79 -8.44
C LYS A 228 -15.12 23.29 -8.62
N ASP A 229 -14.95 23.73 -9.87
CA ASP A 229 -15.12 25.14 -10.21
C ASP A 229 -16.60 25.50 -10.09
N GLN A 230 -16.95 26.32 -9.09
CA GLN A 230 -18.28 26.88 -8.95
C GLN A 230 -18.20 28.41 -9.05
N LYS A 231 -19.03 29.00 -9.92
CA LYS A 231 -19.20 30.45 -10.04
C LYS A 231 -20.01 31.06 -8.88
N TYR A 232 -20.67 30.23 -8.06
CA TYR A 232 -21.60 30.66 -7.03
C TYR A 232 -21.34 29.94 -5.70
N ASN A 233 -21.24 30.70 -4.60
CA ASN A 233 -20.95 30.21 -3.25
C ASN A 233 -22.20 29.70 -2.50
N LEU A 234 -23.11 28.99 -3.19
CA LEU A 234 -24.37 28.52 -2.58
C LEU A 234 -24.22 27.19 -1.82
N ARG A 235 -23.11 26.46 -1.99
CA ARG A 235 -22.81 25.22 -1.25
C ARG A 235 -21.41 25.29 -0.65
N LYS A 236 -21.28 25.04 0.66
CA LYS A 236 -19.98 24.96 1.37
C LYS A 236 -19.04 23.84 0.89
N ARG A 237 -19.51 22.91 0.05
CA ARG A 237 -18.77 21.69 -0.32
C ARG A 237 -18.25 21.75 -1.76
N ASN A 238 -16.94 21.90 -1.91
CA ASN A 238 -16.25 21.98 -3.18
C ASN A 238 -15.72 20.62 -3.70
N VAL A 239 -15.91 19.54 -2.94
CA VAL A 239 -15.35 18.20 -3.23
C VAL A 239 -16.45 17.13 -3.19
N ILE A 240 -16.38 16.17 -4.12
CA ILE A 240 -17.23 14.97 -4.12
C ILE A 240 -16.57 13.91 -3.25
N TYR A 241 -17.25 13.52 -2.17
CA TYR A 241 -16.79 12.46 -1.28
C TYR A 241 -17.27 11.07 -1.76
N PRO A 242 -16.43 10.03 -1.67
CA PRO A 242 -16.85 8.67 -1.95
C PRO A 242 -17.87 8.19 -0.91
N ARG A 243 -18.78 7.29 -1.30
CA ARG A 243 -19.70 6.67 -0.34
C ARG A 243 -18.94 5.69 0.55
N VAL A 244 -19.07 5.86 1.86
CA VAL A 244 -18.38 5.04 2.85
C VAL A 244 -19.38 4.42 3.82
N HIS A 245 -19.29 3.11 4.00
CA HIS A 245 -20.19 2.32 4.85
C HIS A 245 -19.49 1.75 6.09
N SER A 246 -18.19 1.96 6.26
CA SER A 246 -17.44 1.54 7.44
C SER A 246 -16.30 2.49 7.76
N GLU A 247 -15.99 2.64 9.04
CA GLU A 247 -14.89 3.48 9.51
C GLU A 247 -13.54 2.99 8.97
N ARG A 248 -13.35 1.68 8.86
CA ARG A 248 -12.15 1.10 8.23
C ARG A 248 -12.01 1.53 6.78
N PHE A 249 -13.09 1.52 5.99
CA PHE A 249 -13.04 1.97 4.60
C PHE A 249 -12.79 3.48 4.49
N LYS A 250 -13.33 4.28 5.42
CA LYS A 250 -13.05 5.72 5.54
C LYS A 250 -11.57 5.99 5.75
N ASN A 251 -10.94 5.17 6.61
CA ASN A 251 -9.56 5.34 7.03
C ASN A 251 -8.55 4.69 6.07
N THR A 252 -8.96 4.11 4.94
CA THR A 252 -8.01 3.68 3.90
C THR A 252 -7.26 4.86 3.32
N PHE A 253 -6.06 4.63 2.79
CA PHE A 253 -5.15 5.69 2.34
C PHE A 253 -5.82 6.82 1.54
N VAL A 254 -6.44 6.49 0.40
CA VAL A 254 -7.08 7.49 -0.48
C VAL A 254 -8.24 8.18 0.23
N ASN A 255 -9.16 7.41 0.83
CA ASN A 255 -10.33 7.97 1.49
C ASN A 255 -9.94 8.87 2.66
N ARG A 256 -8.98 8.45 3.48
CA ARG A 256 -8.49 9.21 4.62
C ARG A 256 -7.93 10.55 4.17
N LEU A 257 -7.16 10.57 3.07
CA LEU A 257 -6.65 11.82 2.50
C LEU A 257 -7.77 12.75 2.04
N VAL A 258 -8.80 12.21 1.36
CA VAL A 258 -9.97 12.97 0.94
C VAL A 258 -10.72 13.52 2.15
N PHE A 259 -11.18 12.66 3.05
CA PHE A 259 -12.01 13.06 4.20
C PHE A 259 -11.31 13.99 5.19
N LYS A 260 -9.98 13.90 5.36
CA LYS A 260 -9.26 14.75 6.32
C LYS A 260 -8.75 16.06 5.75
N TYR A 261 -8.38 16.11 4.47
CA TYR A 261 -7.61 17.24 3.93
C TYR A 261 -8.25 17.92 2.72
N SER A 262 -9.35 17.41 2.16
CA SER A 262 -9.95 18.03 0.97
C SER A 262 -10.75 19.32 1.23
N ASP A 263 -11.09 19.59 2.49
CA ASP A 263 -11.73 20.84 2.94
C ASP A 263 -10.71 21.91 3.37
N ILE A 264 -9.41 21.63 3.30
CA ILE A 264 -8.30 22.57 3.52
C ILE A 264 -7.81 23.09 2.15
#